data_AF-A0A3C1RMG8-F1
#
_entry.id   AF-A0A3C1RMG8-F1
#
_cell.length_a   1.000
_cell.length_b   1.000
_cell.length_c   1.000
_cell.angle_alpha   90.00
_cell.angle_beta   90.00
_cell.angle_gamma   90.00
#
_symmetry.space_group_name_H-M   'P 1'
#
loop_
_entity.id
_entity.type
_entity.pdbx_description
1 polymer ?
#
loop_
_entity_poly.entity_id
_entity_poly.type
_entity_poly.pdbx_seq_one_letter_code
_entity_poly.pdbx_strand_id
1 'polypeptide(L)'
;RQGQKPDAVCLVVGTCAMGYPNNKTGDIFASFTPLTNQCQYFWEAFPARDGRTTYLFTYLDADPQRFSLEYLFEDYFKLLPEYQQIELNQLTFKRALFGFFPCYKNSPLKMPWDRVFAVGDSSGNQSPLSFGGFGAMVRHLQRLTNGIDQALTTDQLSQNALSLLQPYQPSLSVTWLFQRSMSVGVQQTINPEQINQLLATVFQEMEQLGEPILKPFLQDIVKFLALTQTLSKTAIFHPGLIFKIIPQVGLNSLINWTIHYWNLGLYTGLYPAAKTLEPVFNKLPLSSQYYYYRWLDAWKYGSGQDYD
;
A
#
# COMPACT_ATOMS: atom_id res chain seq x y z
N ARG A 1 -18.69 1.49 -9.03
CA ARG A 1 -18.67 0.02 -8.84
C ARG A 1 -20.07 -0.53 -8.44
N GLN A 2 -21.17 -0.03 -9.01
CA GLN A 2 -22.55 -0.52 -8.77
C GLN A 2 -22.92 -0.78 -7.29
N GLY A 3 -22.53 0.13 -6.38
CA GLY A 3 -22.81 -0.03 -4.95
C GLY A 3 -21.95 -1.07 -4.21
N GLN A 4 -20.96 -1.69 -4.86
CA GLN A 4 -20.03 -2.61 -4.19
C GLN A 4 -19.29 -1.91 -3.04
N LYS A 5 -19.43 -2.47 -1.84
CA LYS A 5 -18.75 -2.05 -0.63
C LYS A 5 -17.22 -2.28 -0.76
N PRO A 6 -16.38 -1.33 -0.32
CA PRO A 6 -14.93 -1.55 -0.19
C PRO A 6 -14.61 -2.74 0.72
N ASP A 7 -13.57 -3.50 0.39
CA ASP A 7 -13.08 -4.60 1.22
C ASP A 7 -12.46 -4.09 2.53
N ALA A 8 -11.88 -2.88 2.50
CA ALA A 8 -11.34 -2.16 3.65
C ALA A 8 -11.42 -0.65 3.42
N VAL A 9 -11.25 0.12 4.49
CA VAL A 9 -11.17 1.58 4.46
C VAL A 9 -10.00 1.99 5.35
N CYS A 10 -9.21 2.94 4.89
CA CYS A 10 -8.32 3.68 5.78
C CYS A 10 -8.92 5.04 6.09
N LEU A 11 -9.00 5.39 7.36
CA LEU A 11 -9.30 6.75 7.80
C LEU A 11 -8.00 7.43 8.17
N VAL A 12 -7.84 8.69 7.78
CA VAL A 12 -6.68 9.50 8.15
C VAL A 12 -7.14 10.88 8.60
N VAL A 13 -6.49 11.38 9.64
CA VAL A 13 -6.58 12.77 10.12
C VAL A 13 -5.17 13.26 10.42
N GLY A 14 -4.96 14.57 10.44
CA GLY A 14 -3.68 15.10 10.83
C GLY A 14 -3.58 16.60 10.67
N THR A 15 -2.44 17.13 11.06
CA THR A 15 -2.16 18.56 10.94
C THR A 15 -0.74 18.82 10.47
N CYS A 16 -0.54 20.01 9.91
CA CYS A 16 0.77 20.60 9.73
C CYS A 16 0.90 21.75 10.73
N ALA A 17 1.91 21.71 11.60
CA ALA A 17 2.11 22.73 12.64
C ALA A 17 3.58 23.11 12.82
N MET A 18 3.81 24.36 13.22
CA MET A 18 5.12 24.84 13.67
C MET A 18 5.24 24.70 15.20
N GLY A 19 6.46 24.75 15.73
CA GLY A 19 6.73 24.70 17.17
C GLY A 19 7.45 23.42 17.64
N TYR A 20 7.53 22.41 16.77
CA TYR A 20 8.28 21.17 17.09
C TYR A 20 9.78 21.43 17.24
N PRO A 21 10.42 20.97 18.34
CA PRO A 21 11.85 21.16 18.57
C PRO A 21 12.71 20.30 17.63
N ASN A 22 12.22 19.10 17.27
CA ASN A 22 12.90 18.16 16.39
C ASN A 22 12.07 17.93 15.13
N ASN A 23 12.66 18.23 13.97
CA ASN A 23 11.97 18.09 12.68
C ASN A 23 12.93 17.67 11.53
N LYS A 24 13.90 16.81 11.83
CA LYS A 24 14.91 16.36 10.85
C LYS A 24 14.61 14.97 10.27
N THR A 25 13.90 14.15 11.00
CA THR A 25 13.57 12.76 10.63
C THR A 25 12.07 12.59 10.46
N GLY A 26 11.69 11.56 9.70
CA GLY A 26 10.31 11.14 9.55
C GLY A 26 10.05 9.82 10.25
N ASP A 27 8.81 9.64 10.70
CA ASP A 27 8.27 8.39 11.21
C ASP A 27 7.35 7.83 10.12
N ILE A 28 7.68 6.66 9.58
CA ILE A 28 6.93 6.05 8.47
C ILE A 28 5.78 5.19 8.99
N PHE A 29 5.93 4.59 10.17
CA PHE A 29 4.92 3.68 10.70
C PHE A 29 5.12 3.47 12.21
N ALA A 30 4.47 4.30 13.04
CA ALA A 30 4.53 4.20 14.49
C ALA A 30 3.18 3.73 15.07
N SER A 31 3.21 2.92 16.12
CA SER A 31 2.03 2.50 16.88
C SER A 31 2.44 2.26 18.33
N PHE A 32 1.77 2.91 19.27
CA PHE A 32 2.12 2.86 20.69
C PHE A 32 0.93 2.66 21.63
N THR A 33 -0.30 2.78 21.12
CA THR A 33 -1.49 2.50 21.91
C THR A 33 -1.91 1.03 21.75
N PRO A 34 -2.55 0.43 22.76
CA PRO A 34 -3.30 -0.80 22.55
C PRO A 34 -4.41 -0.58 21.53
N LEU A 35 -5.00 -1.67 21.06
CA LEU A 35 -6.25 -1.64 20.32
C LEU A 35 -7.32 -0.85 21.09
N THR A 36 -7.88 0.15 20.43
CA THR A 36 -8.91 1.05 20.97
C THR A 36 -10.00 1.25 19.92
N ASN A 37 -11.26 1.41 20.33
CA ASN A 37 -12.38 1.62 19.39
C ASN A 37 -12.47 0.55 18.27
N GLN A 38 -12.12 -0.69 18.60
CA GLN A 38 -12.04 -1.82 17.66
C GLN A 38 -11.13 -1.57 16.45
N CYS A 39 -10.06 -0.79 16.63
CA CYS A 39 -9.07 -0.49 15.61
C CYS A 39 -7.68 -0.28 16.22
N GLN A 40 -6.65 -0.33 15.37
CA GLN A 40 -5.30 0.06 15.75
C GLN A 40 -5.01 1.45 15.21
N TYR A 41 -4.40 2.30 16.04
CA TYR A 41 -3.94 3.62 15.65
C TYR A 41 -2.49 3.58 15.19
N PHE A 42 -2.27 4.13 14.00
CA PHE A 42 -0.96 4.27 13.38
C PHE A 42 -0.63 5.73 13.17
N TRP A 43 0.64 6.06 13.31
CA TRP A 43 1.13 7.41 13.21
C TRP A 43 2.24 7.52 12.18
N GLU A 44 2.19 8.63 11.47
CA GLU A 44 3.21 9.08 10.54
C GLU A 44 3.56 10.53 10.85
N ALA A 45 4.82 10.89 10.68
CA ALA A 45 5.19 12.29 10.79
C ALA A 45 6.38 12.63 9.91
N PHE A 46 6.32 13.76 9.21
CA PHE A 46 7.33 14.15 8.22
C PHE A 46 7.71 15.63 8.37
N PRO A 47 9.00 15.97 8.16
CA PRO A 47 9.39 17.35 7.99
C PRO A 47 8.67 17.99 6.81
N ALA A 48 8.15 19.21 7.01
CA ALA A 48 7.51 20.02 6.00
C ALA A 48 8.12 21.42 5.98
N ARG A 49 7.94 22.15 4.88
CA ARG A 49 8.41 23.54 4.76
C ARG A 49 7.85 24.43 5.87
N ASP A 50 6.59 24.23 6.23
CA ASP A 50 5.85 25.07 7.19
C ASP A 50 5.71 24.41 8.57
N GLY A 51 6.67 23.55 8.96
CA GLY A 51 6.70 22.87 10.25
C GLY A 51 6.81 21.35 10.10
N ARG A 52 6.08 20.60 10.92
CA ARG A 52 5.99 19.14 10.82
C ARG A 52 4.57 18.77 10.47
N THR A 53 4.43 17.81 9.57
CA THR A 53 3.13 17.19 9.30
C THR A 53 3.04 15.91 10.09
N THR A 54 1.95 15.73 10.84
CA THR A 54 1.70 14.57 11.67
C THR A 54 0.31 14.02 11.36
N TYR A 55 0.23 12.72 11.10
CA TYR A 55 -0.98 12.00 10.75
C TYR A 55 -1.27 10.91 11.78
N LEU A 56 -2.55 10.73 12.08
CA LEU A 56 -3.11 9.54 12.71
C LEU A 56 -3.98 8.84 11.65
N PHE A 57 -3.76 7.55 11.45
CA PHE A 57 -4.55 6.75 10.53
C PHE A 57 -4.87 5.37 11.09
N THR A 58 -5.88 4.72 10.51
CA THR A 58 -6.32 3.39 10.94
C THR A 58 -6.99 2.61 9.81
N TYR A 59 -6.80 1.29 9.84
CA TYR A 59 -7.41 0.35 8.90
C TYR A 59 -8.70 -0.25 9.47
N LEU A 60 -9.79 -0.09 8.76
CA LEU A 60 -11.13 -0.53 9.15
C LEU A 60 -11.77 -1.40 8.06
N ASP A 61 -12.80 -2.16 8.45
CA ASP A 61 -13.82 -2.65 7.50
C ASP A 61 -14.80 -1.51 7.17
N ALA A 62 -15.49 -1.59 6.03
CA ALA A 62 -16.49 -0.59 5.65
C ALA A 62 -17.84 -0.79 6.39
N ASP A 63 -17.81 -0.99 7.70
CA ASP A 63 -19.01 -1.18 8.54
C ASP A 63 -19.62 0.16 8.98
N PRO A 64 -20.95 0.37 8.88
CA PRO A 64 -21.59 1.63 9.27
C PRO A 64 -21.51 1.94 10.78
N GLN A 65 -21.16 0.98 11.64
CA GLN A 65 -20.95 1.22 13.08
C GLN A 65 -19.59 1.89 13.37
N ARG A 66 -18.71 2.05 12.39
CA ARG A 66 -17.42 2.73 12.56
C ARG A 66 -17.61 4.20 12.90
N PHE A 67 -16.70 4.70 13.74
CA PHE A 67 -16.68 6.11 14.15
C PHE A 67 -16.39 7.04 12.97
N SER A 68 -16.74 8.33 13.16
CA SER A 68 -16.57 9.35 12.13
C SER A 68 -15.15 9.92 12.09
N LEU A 69 -14.85 10.71 11.05
CA LEU A 69 -13.58 11.42 10.97
C LEU A 69 -13.44 12.47 12.09
N GLU A 70 -14.54 13.10 12.53
CA GLU A 70 -14.48 14.03 13.67
C GLU A 70 -14.00 13.32 14.94
N TYR A 71 -14.55 12.14 15.23
CA TYR A 71 -14.14 11.33 16.38
C TYR A 71 -12.65 10.96 16.32
N LEU A 72 -12.17 10.53 15.15
CA LEU A 72 -10.74 10.22 14.97
C LEU A 72 -9.86 11.48 15.16
N PHE A 73 -10.34 12.65 14.74
CA PHE A 73 -9.63 13.92 14.91
C PHE A 73 -9.55 14.35 16.39
N GLU A 74 -10.57 14.06 17.18
CA GLU A 74 -10.51 14.27 18.64
C GLU A 74 -9.42 13.40 19.27
N ASP A 75 -9.35 12.12 18.91
CA ASP A 75 -8.34 11.21 19.43
C ASP A 75 -6.93 11.58 18.94
N TYR A 76 -6.80 12.10 17.71
CA TYR A 76 -5.56 12.71 17.24
C TYR A 76 -5.06 13.81 18.19
N PHE A 77 -5.89 14.78 18.56
CA PHE A 77 -5.44 15.85 19.46
C PHE A 77 -5.16 15.37 20.88
N LYS A 78 -5.92 14.38 21.39
CA LYS A 78 -5.67 13.78 22.71
C LYS A 78 -4.31 13.08 22.78
N LEU A 79 -3.93 12.36 21.73
CA LEU A 79 -2.74 11.50 21.70
C LEU A 79 -1.50 12.18 21.09
N LEU A 80 -1.67 13.27 20.34
CA LEU A 80 -0.56 14.01 19.73
C LEU A 80 0.53 14.41 20.74
N PRO A 81 0.22 14.86 21.97
CA PRO A 81 1.25 15.22 22.94
C PRO A 81 2.14 14.06 23.36
N GLU A 82 1.57 12.87 23.53
CA GLU A 82 2.31 11.66 23.85
C GLU A 82 3.14 11.21 22.66
N TYR A 83 2.57 11.22 21.46
CA TYR A 83 3.30 10.78 20.27
C TYR A 83 4.49 11.67 19.93
N GLN A 84 4.30 12.99 19.90
CA GLN A 84 5.33 13.96 19.51
C GLN A 84 6.12 14.54 20.69
N GLN A 85 5.79 14.12 21.92
CA GLN A 85 6.42 14.58 23.17
C GLN A 85 6.40 16.11 23.29
N ILE A 86 5.22 16.72 23.06
CA ILE A 86 5.03 18.17 23.00
C ILE A 86 3.63 18.60 23.44
N GLU A 87 3.52 19.72 24.16
CA GLU A 87 2.21 20.28 24.52
C GLU A 87 1.54 20.98 23.34
N LEU A 88 0.21 20.84 23.21
CA LEU A 88 -0.55 21.45 22.11
C LEU A 88 -0.42 22.98 22.08
N ASN A 89 -0.27 23.63 23.24
CA ASN A 89 -0.13 25.10 23.33
C ASN A 89 1.21 25.62 22.78
N GLN A 90 2.20 24.74 22.56
CA GLN A 90 3.47 25.07 21.93
C GLN A 90 3.36 25.02 20.40
N LEU A 91 2.27 24.46 19.86
CA LEU A 91 2.07 24.27 18.44
C LEU A 91 1.27 25.41 17.82
N THR A 92 1.74 25.89 16.68
CA THR A 92 0.96 26.78 15.80
C THR A 92 0.48 25.98 14.59
N PHE A 93 -0.76 25.51 14.65
CA PHE A 93 -1.39 24.77 13.56
C PHE A 93 -1.55 25.67 12.32
N LYS A 94 -1.12 25.15 11.16
CA LYS A 94 -1.21 25.82 9.86
C LYS A 94 -2.29 25.24 8.98
N ARG A 95 -2.42 23.90 9.00
CA ARG A 95 -3.37 23.15 8.17
C ARG A 95 -3.87 21.94 8.94
N ALA A 96 -5.11 21.57 8.68
CA ALA A 96 -5.70 20.29 9.04
C ALA A 96 -5.95 19.46 7.78
N LEU A 97 -5.83 18.14 7.89
CA LEU A 97 -6.14 17.17 6.84
C LEU A 97 -7.02 16.09 7.44
N PHE A 98 -8.04 15.70 6.70
CA PHE A 98 -8.85 14.53 7.00
C PHE A 98 -9.32 13.89 5.70
N GLY A 99 -9.51 12.58 5.71
CA GLY A 99 -9.96 11.87 4.54
C GLY A 99 -10.10 10.38 4.80
N PHE A 100 -10.59 9.68 3.78
CA PHE A 100 -10.64 8.23 3.79
C PHE A 100 -10.23 7.67 2.44
N PHE A 101 -9.66 6.47 2.46
CA PHE A 101 -9.23 5.73 1.28
C PHE A 101 -9.96 4.39 1.22
N PRO A 102 -10.87 4.19 0.24
CA PRO A 102 -11.50 2.89 0.05
C PRO A 102 -10.52 1.93 -0.63
N CYS A 103 -10.44 0.71 -0.10
CA CYS A 103 -9.68 -0.39 -0.67
C CYS A 103 -10.61 -1.41 -1.32
N TYR A 104 -10.29 -1.79 -2.55
CA TYR A 104 -10.92 -2.89 -3.24
C TYR A 104 -9.86 -3.90 -3.66
N LYS A 105 -10.03 -5.17 -3.28
CA LYS A 105 -9.12 -6.27 -3.66
C LYS A 105 -8.99 -6.41 -5.17
N ASN A 106 -10.13 -6.23 -5.86
CA ASN A 106 -10.18 -6.22 -7.32
C ASN A 106 -9.82 -4.82 -7.82
N SER A 107 -8.53 -4.49 -7.75
CA SER A 107 -7.92 -3.28 -8.28
C SER A 107 -6.63 -3.64 -9.05
N PRO A 108 -6.20 -2.85 -10.05
CA PRO A 108 -6.77 -1.57 -10.50
C PRO A 108 -8.17 -1.65 -11.13
N LEU A 109 -8.88 -0.52 -11.15
CA LEU A 109 -10.22 -0.43 -11.73
C LEU A 109 -10.16 -0.61 -13.25
N LYS A 110 -10.92 -1.58 -13.77
CA LYS A 110 -11.09 -1.80 -15.21
C LYS A 110 -12.25 -0.96 -15.73
N MET A 111 -11.95 0.01 -16.60
CA MET A 111 -12.99 0.79 -17.26
C MET A 111 -13.74 -0.07 -18.30
N PRO A 112 -15.06 0.05 -18.43
CA PRO A 112 -15.87 -0.70 -19.41
C PRO A 112 -15.95 -0.05 -20.80
N TRP A 113 -15.28 1.09 -21.02
CA TRP A 113 -15.43 1.87 -22.25
C TRP A 113 -14.11 2.00 -23.00
N ASP A 114 -14.20 2.06 -24.32
CA ASP A 114 -13.12 2.49 -25.19
C ASP A 114 -12.76 3.95 -24.92
N ARG A 115 -11.51 4.33 -25.15
CA ARG A 115 -11.01 5.71 -25.04
C ARG A 115 -11.15 6.35 -23.64
N VAL A 116 -11.46 5.55 -22.60
CA VAL A 116 -11.53 6.00 -21.21
C VAL A 116 -10.45 5.30 -20.39
N PHE A 117 -9.62 6.08 -19.71
CA PHE A 117 -8.52 5.59 -18.90
C PHE A 117 -8.41 6.35 -17.58
N ALA A 118 -8.22 5.62 -16.47
CA ALA A 118 -8.12 6.20 -15.14
C ALA A 118 -6.67 6.29 -14.65
N VAL A 119 -6.35 7.39 -13.97
CA VAL A 119 -5.04 7.67 -13.39
C VAL A 119 -5.16 8.17 -11.94
N GLY A 120 -4.09 8.00 -11.17
CA GLY A 120 -4.08 8.33 -9.73
C GLY A 120 -5.14 7.55 -8.96
N ASP A 121 -5.73 8.17 -7.95
CA ASP A 121 -6.69 7.52 -7.04
C ASP A 121 -7.91 6.97 -7.79
N SER A 122 -8.31 7.61 -8.90
CA SER A 122 -9.43 7.15 -9.74
C SER A 122 -9.18 5.77 -10.37
N SER A 123 -7.92 5.36 -10.53
CA SER A 123 -7.56 4.03 -11.04
C SER A 123 -7.54 2.97 -9.94
N GLY A 124 -7.56 3.36 -8.66
CA GLY A 124 -7.45 2.44 -7.53
C GLY A 124 -6.12 1.67 -7.48
N ASN A 125 -5.05 2.19 -8.09
CA ASN A 125 -3.75 1.52 -8.16
C ASN A 125 -2.81 1.87 -6.98
N GLN A 126 -3.39 2.37 -5.89
CA GLN A 126 -2.69 2.65 -4.65
C GLN A 126 -2.51 1.38 -3.83
N SER A 127 -1.43 1.28 -3.06
CA SER A 127 -1.24 0.17 -2.13
C SER A 127 -2.25 0.23 -1.00
N PRO A 128 -2.77 -0.94 -0.58
CA PRO A 128 -3.61 -1.02 0.61
C PRO A 128 -2.82 -0.83 1.91
N LEU A 129 -1.48 -0.76 1.88
CA LEU A 129 -0.65 -0.54 3.06
C LEU A 129 -0.32 0.95 3.24
N SER A 130 0.33 1.60 2.28
CA SER A 130 0.74 3.00 2.43
C SER A 130 -0.35 4.02 2.10
N PHE A 131 -1.37 3.63 1.32
CA PHE A 131 -2.35 4.53 0.68
C PHE A 131 -1.75 5.72 -0.07
N GLY A 132 -0.46 5.67 -0.41
CA GLY A 132 0.24 6.74 -1.08
C GLY A 132 -0.14 6.83 -2.56
N GLY A 133 -1.35 7.28 -2.89
CA GLY A 133 -1.83 7.42 -4.26
C GLY A 133 -0.94 8.32 -5.12
N PHE A 134 -0.44 9.43 -4.55
CA PHE A 134 0.53 10.30 -5.20
C PHE A 134 1.88 9.60 -5.46
N GLY A 135 2.45 8.92 -4.46
CA GLY A 135 3.71 8.21 -4.61
C GLY A 135 3.63 7.09 -5.67
N ALA A 136 2.55 6.31 -5.63
CA ALA A 136 2.24 5.29 -6.64
C ALA A 136 2.11 5.91 -8.05
N MET A 137 1.44 7.08 -8.17
CA MET A 137 1.31 7.78 -9.44
C MET A 137 2.67 8.24 -9.97
N VAL A 138 3.50 8.89 -9.14
CA VAL A 138 4.84 9.36 -9.54
C VAL A 138 5.72 8.18 -9.97
N ARG A 139 5.70 7.07 -9.23
CA ARG A 139 6.40 5.83 -9.57
C ARG A 139 6.00 5.27 -10.94
N HIS A 140 4.73 5.41 -11.31
CA HIS A 140 4.19 4.93 -12.58
C HIS A 140 4.15 5.99 -13.70
N LEU A 141 4.51 7.23 -13.42
CA LEU A 141 4.32 8.36 -14.35
C LEU A 141 4.99 8.11 -15.69
N GLN A 142 6.25 7.68 -15.69
CA GLN A 142 7.01 7.44 -16.93
C GLN A 142 6.35 6.35 -17.80
N ARG A 143 6.02 5.18 -17.22
CA ARG A 143 5.38 4.09 -17.97
C ARG A 143 4.00 4.47 -18.49
N LEU A 144 3.25 5.27 -17.72
CA LEU A 144 1.91 5.72 -18.10
C LEU A 144 1.97 6.73 -19.24
N THR A 145 2.84 7.74 -19.16
CA THR A 145 3.03 8.73 -20.22
C THR A 145 3.46 8.05 -21.52
N ASN A 146 4.50 7.22 -21.47
CA ASN A 146 4.98 6.49 -22.65
C ASN A 146 3.91 5.55 -23.21
N GLY A 147 3.16 4.88 -22.34
CA GLY A 147 2.15 3.94 -22.77
C GLY A 147 0.91 4.59 -23.36
N ILE A 148 0.48 5.74 -22.83
CA ILE A 148 -0.61 6.54 -23.39
C ILE A 148 -0.20 7.11 -24.76
N ASP A 149 1.02 7.62 -24.88
CA ASP A 149 1.56 8.11 -26.16
C ASP A 149 1.56 6.99 -27.23
N GLN A 150 2.07 5.80 -26.88
CA GLN A 150 2.02 4.64 -27.77
C GLN A 150 0.59 4.23 -28.12
N ALA A 151 -0.33 4.23 -27.16
CA ALA A 151 -1.73 3.88 -27.41
C ALA A 151 -2.40 4.85 -28.40
N LEU A 152 -2.13 6.15 -28.28
CA LEU A 152 -2.65 7.17 -29.18
C LEU A 152 -2.04 7.08 -30.58
N THR A 153 -0.72 6.93 -30.68
CA THR A 153 0.01 6.88 -31.96
C THR A 153 -0.28 5.62 -32.77
N THR A 154 -0.70 4.54 -32.11
CA THR A 154 -1.02 3.25 -32.75
C THR A 154 -2.51 2.90 -32.73
N ASP A 155 -3.37 3.85 -32.35
CA ASP A 155 -4.84 3.72 -32.19
C ASP A 155 -5.27 2.49 -31.35
N GLN A 156 -4.47 2.13 -30.34
CA GLN A 156 -4.77 1.05 -29.38
C GLN A 156 -5.64 1.58 -28.23
N LEU A 157 -6.82 2.09 -28.59
CA LEU A 157 -7.71 2.83 -27.68
C LEU A 157 -8.96 2.04 -27.27
N SER A 158 -8.97 0.73 -27.53
CA SER A 158 -10.00 -0.17 -27.01
C SER A 158 -9.89 -0.33 -25.50
N GLN A 159 -11.00 -0.69 -24.86
CA GLN A 159 -11.06 -1.05 -23.46
C GLN A 159 -9.95 -2.05 -23.07
N ASN A 160 -9.78 -3.11 -23.87
CA ASN A 160 -8.81 -4.16 -23.60
C ASN A 160 -7.38 -3.64 -23.70
N ALA A 161 -7.06 -2.86 -24.74
CA ALA A 161 -5.74 -2.29 -24.91
C ALA A 161 -5.38 -1.34 -23.77
N LEU A 162 -6.29 -0.43 -23.40
CA LEU A 162 -6.07 0.54 -22.33
C LEU A 162 -5.98 -0.13 -20.95
N SER A 163 -6.66 -1.26 -20.73
CA SER A 163 -6.56 -2.00 -19.47
C SER A 163 -5.14 -2.48 -19.16
N LEU A 164 -4.30 -2.68 -20.18
CA LEU A 164 -2.91 -3.10 -20.02
C LEU A 164 -2.00 -2.00 -19.46
N LEU A 165 -2.45 -0.74 -19.47
CA LEU A 165 -1.75 0.37 -18.81
C LEU A 165 -1.97 0.39 -17.30
N GLN A 166 -2.91 -0.37 -16.75
CA GLN A 166 -3.07 -0.57 -15.30
C GLN A 166 -3.15 -2.07 -15.00
N PRO A 167 -2.02 -2.79 -15.18
CA PRO A 167 -2.01 -4.23 -15.04
C PRO A 167 -2.23 -4.65 -13.58
N TYR A 168 -2.57 -5.91 -13.41
CA TYR A 168 -2.53 -6.56 -12.11
C TYR A 168 -1.10 -6.51 -11.54
N GLN A 169 -0.96 -6.11 -10.28
CA GLN A 169 0.32 -5.98 -9.59
C GLN A 169 0.39 -6.92 -8.38
N PRO A 170 0.96 -8.13 -8.51
CA PRO A 170 1.06 -9.06 -7.38
C PRO A 170 1.86 -8.48 -6.21
N SER A 171 2.88 -7.66 -6.47
CA SER A 171 3.65 -6.90 -5.46
C SER A 171 2.77 -6.03 -4.56
N LEU A 172 1.69 -5.46 -5.09
CA LEU A 172 0.70 -4.71 -4.30
C LEU A 172 -0.37 -5.65 -3.71
N SER A 173 -0.83 -6.65 -4.45
CA SER A 173 -1.89 -7.54 -3.95
C SER A 173 -1.46 -8.37 -2.74
N VAL A 174 -0.17 -8.73 -2.62
CA VAL A 174 0.34 -9.42 -1.43
C VAL A 174 0.30 -8.57 -0.16
N THR A 175 0.31 -7.23 -0.26
CA THR A 175 0.24 -6.36 0.92
C THR A 175 -1.16 -6.33 1.55
N TRP A 176 -2.18 -6.84 0.84
CA TRP A 176 -3.54 -6.95 1.38
C TRP A 176 -3.60 -7.80 2.66
N LEU A 177 -2.79 -8.86 2.74
CA LEU A 177 -2.74 -9.68 3.95
C LEU A 177 -2.15 -8.91 5.14
N PHE A 178 -1.12 -8.07 4.90
CA PHE A 178 -0.53 -7.21 5.92
C PHE A 178 -1.53 -6.20 6.44
N GLN A 179 -2.20 -5.49 5.52
CA GLN A 179 -3.28 -4.56 5.85
C GLN A 179 -4.35 -5.27 6.69
N ARG A 180 -4.79 -6.46 6.27
CA ARG A 180 -5.82 -7.22 7.00
C ARG A 180 -5.34 -7.60 8.41
N SER A 181 -4.08 -8.01 8.57
CA SER A 181 -3.50 -8.30 9.90
C SER A 181 -3.28 -7.07 10.78
N MET A 182 -3.33 -5.87 10.20
CA MET A 182 -3.28 -4.59 10.92
C MET A 182 -4.68 -4.00 11.18
N SER A 183 -5.74 -4.77 10.89
CA SER A 183 -7.13 -4.38 11.09
C SER A 183 -7.87 -5.39 11.96
N VAL A 184 -8.97 -4.94 12.57
CA VAL A 184 -9.87 -5.78 13.37
C VAL A 184 -11.29 -5.47 12.94
N GLY A 185 -12.13 -6.49 12.72
CA GLY A 185 -13.55 -6.30 12.41
C GLY A 185 -14.33 -5.78 13.62
N VAL A 186 -15.46 -5.10 13.40
CA VAL A 186 -16.25 -4.49 14.50
C VAL A 186 -16.58 -5.50 15.61
N GLN A 187 -16.93 -6.74 15.22
CA GLN A 187 -17.33 -7.82 16.14
C GLN A 187 -16.19 -8.80 16.47
N GLN A 188 -14.96 -8.49 16.06
CA GLN A 188 -13.82 -9.38 16.25
C GLN A 188 -13.10 -9.07 17.56
N THR A 189 -12.78 -10.10 18.33
CA THR A 189 -12.03 -9.97 19.58
C THR A 189 -10.64 -10.56 19.41
N ILE A 190 -9.61 -9.74 19.63
CA ILE A 190 -8.21 -10.15 19.69
C ILE A 190 -7.54 -9.54 20.92
N ASN A 191 -6.35 -10.02 21.29
CA ASN A 191 -5.56 -9.38 22.34
C ASN A 191 -5.24 -7.92 21.92
N PRO A 192 -5.45 -6.91 22.78
CA PRO A 192 -5.21 -5.51 22.43
C PRO A 192 -3.80 -5.18 21.94
N GLU A 193 -2.79 -5.95 22.37
CA GLU A 193 -1.39 -5.77 21.95
C GLU A 193 -0.99 -6.62 20.74
N GLN A 194 -1.89 -7.44 20.21
CA GLN A 194 -1.55 -8.41 19.17
C GLN A 194 -0.98 -7.76 17.90
N ILE A 195 -1.55 -6.62 17.47
CA ILE A 195 -1.10 -5.92 16.27
C ILE A 195 0.27 -5.26 16.52
N ASN A 196 0.46 -4.60 17.66
CA ASN A 196 1.75 -4.03 18.05
C ASN A 196 2.84 -5.10 18.11
N GLN A 197 2.56 -6.24 18.75
CA GLN A 197 3.50 -7.37 18.84
C GLN A 197 3.85 -7.92 17.45
N LEU A 198 2.85 -8.10 16.58
CA LEU A 198 3.06 -8.56 15.23
C LEU A 198 4.00 -7.63 14.45
N LEU A 199 3.71 -6.32 14.49
CA LEU A 199 4.49 -5.31 13.79
C LEU A 199 5.91 -5.22 14.32
N ALA A 200 6.08 -5.15 15.64
CA ALA A 200 7.39 -5.10 16.28
C ALA A 200 8.24 -6.29 15.85
N THR A 201 7.69 -7.51 15.88
CA THR A 201 8.42 -8.70 15.44
C THR A 201 8.75 -8.66 13.96
N VAL A 202 7.80 -8.34 13.07
CA VAL A 202 8.06 -8.31 11.62
C VAL A 202 9.12 -7.27 11.27
N PHE A 203 9.03 -6.05 11.81
CA PHE A 203 10.02 -5.00 11.56
C PHE A 203 11.39 -5.35 12.15
N GLN A 204 11.45 -5.96 13.34
CA GLN A 204 12.70 -6.45 13.92
C GLN A 204 13.35 -7.54 13.04
N GLU A 205 12.57 -8.45 12.48
CA GLU A 205 13.10 -9.47 11.57
C GLU A 205 13.60 -8.86 10.25
N MET A 206 12.89 -7.88 9.69
CA MET A 206 13.33 -7.14 8.51
C MET A 206 14.59 -6.33 8.76
N GLU A 207 14.70 -5.68 9.92
CA GLU A 207 15.90 -4.94 10.32
C GLU A 207 17.12 -5.85 10.40
N GLN A 208 16.97 -7.03 11.01
CA GLN A 208 18.05 -8.03 11.06
C GLN A 208 18.45 -8.58 9.69
N LEU A 209 17.54 -8.56 8.71
CA LEU A 209 17.85 -8.94 7.33
C LEU A 209 18.51 -7.81 6.53
N GLY A 210 18.51 -6.58 7.06
CA GLY A 210 19.25 -5.43 6.54
C GLY A 210 18.48 -4.54 5.56
N GLU A 211 19.12 -3.43 5.19
CA GLU A 211 18.55 -2.40 4.32
C GLU A 211 18.02 -2.88 2.97
N PRO A 212 18.62 -3.87 2.27
CA PRO A 212 18.09 -4.38 1.00
C PRO A 212 16.68 -4.99 1.10
N ILE A 213 16.23 -5.36 2.31
CA ILE A 213 14.88 -5.86 2.57
C ILE A 213 14.01 -4.74 3.16
N LEU A 214 14.50 -4.07 4.21
CA LEU A 214 13.70 -3.10 4.95
C LEU A 214 13.36 -1.86 4.11
N LYS A 215 14.34 -1.29 3.39
CA LYS A 215 14.16 -0.02 2.69
C LYS A 215 13.14 -0.10 1.54
N PRO A 216 13.17 -1.11 0.65
CA PRO A 216 12.12 -1.26 -0.36
C PRO A 216 10.73 -1.46 0.27
N PHE A 217 10.64 -2.24 1.35
CA PHE A 217 9.37 -2.48 2.03
C PHE A 217 8.76 -1.19 2.58
N LEU A 218 9.57 -0.34 3.23
CA LEU A 218 9.14 0.98 3.71
C LEU A 218 8.74 1.95 2.59
N GLN A 219 9.18 1.70 1.36
CA GLN A 219 8.77 2.44 0.17
C GLN A 219 7.65 1.73 -0.60
N ASP A 220 7.00 0.74 0.03
CA ASP A 220 5.84 0.03 -0.52
C ASP A 220 6.19 -0.76 -1.79
N ILE A 221 7.40 -1.33 -1.77
CA ILE A 221 7.96 -2.17 -2.83
C ILE A 221 8.20 -3.56 -2.26
N VAL A 222 7.28 -4.46 -2.56
CA VAL A 222 7.41 -5.87 -2.16
C VAL A 222 8.04 -6.67 -3.28
N LYS A 223 9.23 -7.21 -3.00
CA LYS A 223 9.94 -8.16 -3.87
C LYS A 223 9.74 -9.58 -3.35
N PHE A 224 9.67 -10.56 -4.26
CA PHE A 224 9.44 -11.97 -3.91
C PHE A 224 10.44 -12.49 -2.87
N LEU A 225 11.75 -12.43 -3.16
CA LEU A 225 12.78 -13.00 -2.29
C LEU A 225 12.80 -12.35 -0.90
N ALA A 226 12.67 -11.02 -0.85
CA ALA A 226 12.62 -10.27 0.40
C ALA A 226 11.42 -10.68 1.27
N LEU A 227 10.24 -10.83 0.65
CA LEU A 227 9.03 -11.30 1.30
C LEU A 227 9.19 -12.75 1.80
N THR A 228 9.71 -13.65 0.95
CA THR A 228 9.94 -15.05 1.31
C THR A 228 10.87 -15.17 2.51
N GLN A 229 11.99 -14.44 2.51
CA GLN A 229 12.97 -14.44 3.60
C GLN A 229 12.34 -13.96 4.90
N THR A 230 11.62 -12.84 4.86
CA THR A 230 10.93 -12.29 6.03
C THR A 230 9.92 -13.28 6.59
N LEU A 231 9.01 -13.80 5.76
CA LEU A 231 7.97 -14.74 6.19
C LEU A 231 8.55 -16.05 6.74
N SER A 232 9.58 -16.59 6.09
CA SER A 232 10.23 -17.83 6.53
C SER A 232 10.91 -17.64 7.87
N LYS A 233 11.61 -16.52 8.04
CA LYS A 233 12.28 -16.18 9.29
C LYS A 233 11.28 -15.99 10.42
N THR A 234 10.21 -15.21 10.21
CA THR A 234 9.14 -15.04 11.20
C THR A 234 8.45 -16.37 11.55
N ALA A 235 8.21 -17.24 10.57
CA ALA A 235 7.58 -18.54 10.83
C ALA A 235 8.46 -19.49 11.65
N ILE A 236 9.78 -19.45 11.45
CA ILE A 236 10.76 -20.28 12.18
C ILE A 236 10.94 -19.78 13.62
N PHE A 237 11.18 -18.47 13.78
CA PHE A 237 11.52 -17.90 15.10
C PHE A 237 10.30 -17.53 15.94
N HIS A 238 9.15 -17.26 15.30
CA HIS A 238 7.93 -16.80 15.98
C HIS A 238 6.66 -17.54 15.51
N PRO A 239 6.63 -18.89 15.55
CA PRO A 239 5.50 -19.68 15.02
C PRO A 239 4.17 -19.34 15.71
N GLY A 240 4.20 -18.94 16.98
CA GLY A 240 3.02 -18.50 17.73
C GLY A 240 2.32 -17.29 17.12
N LEU A 241 3.04 -16.40 16.43
CA LEU A 241 2.42 -15.26 15.72
C LEU A 241 1.58 -15.73 14.54
N ILE A 242 2.08 -16.69 13.77
CA ILE A 242 1.35 -17.24 12.61
C ILE A 242 -0.01 -17.80 13.04
N PHE A 243 -0.03 -18.57 14.15
CA PHE A 243 -1.28 -19.11 14.70
C PHE A 243 -2.27 -18.03 15.16
N LYS A 244 -1.79 -16.87 15.62
CA LYS A 244 -2.64 -15.72 16.00
C LYS A 244 -3.18 -14.96 14.79
N ILE A 245 -2.43 -14.93 13.68
CA ILE A 245 -2.84 -14.24 12.45
C ILE A 245 -3.97 -14.98 11.74
N ILE A 246 -3.93 -16.31 11.68
CA ILE A 246 -4.93 -17.13 10.96
C ILE A 246 -6.39 -16.78 11.32
N PRO A 247 -6.81 -16.79 12.61
CA PRO A 247 -8.17 -16.40 12.97
C PRO A 247 -8.44 -14.91 12.76
N GLN A 248 -7.40 -14.07 12.73
CA GLN A 248 -7.55 -12.64 12.49
C GLN A 248 -7.88 -12.34 11.02
N VAL A 249 -7.13 -12.92 10.09
CA VAL A 249 -7.23 -12.66 8.65
C VAL A 249 -8.26 -13.54 7.95
N GLY A 250 -8.50 -14.75 8.48
CA GLY A 250 -9.38 -15.77 7.94
C GLY A 250 -8.73 -16.66 6.87
N LEU A 251 -9.11 -17.93 6.86
CA LEU A 251 -8.51 -18.95 5.98
C LEU A 251 -8.70 -18.64 4.48
N ASN A 252 -9.87 -18.14 4.09
CA ASN A 252 -10.14 -17.77 2.70
C ASN A 252 -9.21 -16.65 2.21
N SER A 253 -8.88 -15.69 3.09
CA SER A 253 -7.93 -14.62 2.77
C SER A 253 -6.52 -15.16 2.54
N LEU A 254 -6.08 -16.12 3.36
CA LEU A 254 -4.77 -16.76 3.23
C LEU A 254 -4.67 -17.54 1.91
N ILE A 255 -5.69 -18.34 1.58
CA ILE A 255 -5.71 -19.10 0.33
C ILE A 255 -5.61 -18.15 -0.87
N ASN A 256 -6.43 -17.10 -0.91
CA ASN A 256 -6.37 -16.10 -1.98
C ASN A 256 -5.01 -15.39 -2.04
N TRP A 257 -4.42 -15.09 -0.88
CA TRP A 257 -3.10 -14.48 -0.81
C TRP A 257 -2.00 -15.37 -1.40
N THR A 258 -2.08 -16.71 -1.25
CA THR A 258 -1.08 -17.61 -1.88
C THR A 258 -1.04 -17.48 -3.40
N ILE A 259 -2.17 -17.18 -4.05
CA ILE A 259 -2.23 -16.93 -5.50
C ILE A 259 -1.43 -15.67 -5.86
N HIS A 260 -1.58 -14.60 -5.08
CA HIS A 260 -0.82 -13.36 -5.27
C HIS A 260 0.67 -13.58 -5.05
N TYR A 261 1.03 -14.33 -4.00
CA TYR A 261 2.41 -14.70 -3.68
C TYR A 261 3.07 -15.52 -4.80
N TRP A 262 2.37 -16.52 -5.35
CA TRP A 262 2.87 -17.30 -6.50
C TRP A 262 3.04 -16.44 -7.75
N ASN A 263 2.08 -15.56 -8.05
CA ASN A 263 2.20 -14.63 -9.17
C ASN A 263 3.36 -13.65 -8.98
N LEU A 264 3.66 -13.22 -7.75
CA LEU A 264 4.82 -12.38 -7.45
C LEU A 264 6.13 -13.10 -7.83
N GLY A 265 6.27 -14.37 -7.45
CA GLY A 265 7.41 -15.20 -7.85
C GLY A 265 7.47 -15.40 -9.36
N LEU A 266 6.34 -15.70 -9.99
CA LEU A 266 6.24 -15.85 -11.45
C LEU A 266 6.68 -14.58 -12.18
N TYR A 267 6.17 -13.40 -11.78
CA TYR A 267 6.50 -12.12 -12.41
C TYR A 267 7.98 -11.78 -12.25
N THR A 268 8.56 -12.09 -11.08
CA THR A 268 9.99 -11.92 -10.80
C THR A 268 10.87 -12.71 -11.78
N GLY A 269 10.44 -13.92 -12.17
CA GLY A 269 11.14 -14.73 -13.18
C GLY A 269 10.83 -14.34 -14.63
N LEU A 270 9.59 -13.97 -14.93
CA LEU A 270 9.15 -13.62 -16.29
C LEU A 270 9.76 -12.31 -16.79
N TYR A 271 9.87 -11.27 -15.95
CA TYR A 271 10.39 -9.97 -16.38
C TYR A 271 11.80 -10.05 -17.02
N PRO A 272 12.84 -10.62 -16.39
CA PRO A 272 14.15 -10.71 -17.01
C PRO A 272 14.13 -11.56 -18.28
N ALA A 273 13.38 -12.67 -18.30
CA ALA A 273 13.26 -13.53 -19.47
C ALA A 273 12.54 -12.84 -20.66
N ALA A 274 11.56 -11.99 -20.38
CA ALA A 274 10.87 -11.21 -21.39
C ALA A 274 11.72 -10.06 -21.94
N LYS A 275 12.52 -9.45 -21.06
CA LYS A 275 13.43 -8.36 -21.43
C LYS A 275 14.53 -8.82 -22.38
N THR A 276 15.03 -10.05 -22.25
CA THR A 276 16.02 -10.59 -23.21
C THR A 276 15.46 -10.78 -24.62
N LEU A 277 14.13 -10.89 -24.76
CA LEU A 277 13.44 -11.01 -26.05
C LEU A 277 13.15 -9.64 -26.71
N GLU A 278 13.41 -8.52 -26.04
CA GLU A 278 13.15 -7.16 -26.55
C GLU A 278 13.68 -6.92 -27.98
N PRO A 279 14.89 -7.34 -28.37
CA PRO A 279 15.40 -7.15 -29.73
C PRO A 279 14.57 -7.85 -30.82
N VAL A 280 13.85 -8.91 -30.46
CA VAL A 280 12.96 -9.64 -31.38
C VAL A 280 11.65 -8.86 -31.54
N PHE A 281 11.06 -8.39 -30.44
CA PHE A 281 9.81 -7.64 -30.46
C PHE A 281 9.94 -6.26 -31.11
N ASN A 282 11.11 -5.63 -31.03
CA ASN A 282 11.39 -4.34 -31.70
C ASN A 282 11.35 -4.41 -33.23
N LYS A 283 11.32 -5.61 -33.81
CA LYS A 283 11.17 -5.81 -35.27
C LYS A 283 9.72 -5.95 -35.71
N LEU A 284 8.77 -6.07 -34.78
CA LEU A 284 7.35 -6.22 -35.06
C LEU A 284 6.69 -4.87 -35.39
N PRO A 285 5.48 -4.87 -35.98
CA PRO A 285 4.71 -3.64 -36.15
C PRO A 285 4.49 -2.90 -34.83
N LEU A 286 4.37 -1.56 -34.87
CA LEU A 286 4.21 -0.71 -33.68
C LEU A 286 3.02 -1.13 -32.80
N SER A 287 1.92 -1.60 -33.42
CA SER A 287 0.77 -2.13 -32.67
C SER A 287 1.13 -3.35 -31.83
N SER A 288 1.97 -4.27 -32.33
CA SER A 288 2.45 -5.43 -31.57
C SER A 288 3.45 -5.02 -30.49
N GLN A 289 4.29 -4.01 -30.76
CA GLN A 289 5.23 -3.48 -29.77
C GLN A 289 4.50 -2.89 -28.56
N TYR A 290 3.36 -2.21 -28.77
CA TYR A 290 2.52 -1.72 -27.68
C TYR A 290 2.19 -2.84 -26.67
N TYR A 291 1.65 -3.97 -27.15
CA TYR A 291 1.29 -5.08 -26.28
C TYR A 291 2.49 -5.68 -25.55
N TYR A 292 3.61 -5.87 -26.26
CA TYR A 292 4.85 -6.34 -25.67
C TYR A 292 5.31 -5.45 -24.51
N TYR A 293 5.39 -4.14 -24.73
CA TYR A 293 5.82 -3.20 -23.71
C TYR A 293 4.85 -3.13 -22.53
N ARG A 294 3.54 -3.25 -22.76
CA ARG A 294 2.57 -3.31 -21.66
C ARG A 294 2.71 -4.57 -20.80
N TRP A 295 2.99 -5.72 -21.40
CA TRP A 295 3.27 -6.94 -20.63
C TRP A 295 4.60 -6.87 -19.90
N LEU A 296 5.62 -6.29 -20.52
CA LEU A 296 6.92 -6.06 -19.88
C LEU A 296 6.79 -5.13 -18.66
N ASP A 297 6.04 -4.03 -18.81
CA ASP A 297 5.70 -3.11 -17.71
C ASP A 297 4.94 -3.86 -16.59
N ALA A 298 3.94 -4.68 -16.94
CA ALA A 298 3.18 -5.46 -15.97
C ALA A 298 4.08 -6.36 -15.12
N TRP A 299 5.03 -7.06 -15.75
CA TRP A 299 5.96 -7.92 -15.02
C TRP A 299 6.96 -7.12 -14.20
N LYS A 300 7.54 -6.05 -14.74
CA LYS A 300 8.51 -5.20 -14.04
C LYS A 300 7.94 -4.61 -12.74
N TYR A 301 6.80 -3.93 -12.86
CA TYR A 301 6.19 -3.22 -11.73
C TYR A 301 5.44 -4.19 -10.80
N GLY A 302 4.81 -5.21 -11.38
CA GLY A 302 4.13 -6.26 -10.61
C GLY A 302 5.08 -7.14 -9.79
N SER A 303 6.37 -7.22 -10.14
CA SER A 303 7.40 -7.90 -9.33
C SER A 303 8.17 -6.99 -8.37
N GLY A 304 7.96 -5.67 -8.43
CA GLY A 304 8.75 -4.69 -7.69
C GLY A 304 10.18 -4.50 -8.21
N GLN A 305 10.48 -4.95 -9.44
CA GLN A 305 11.79 -4.80 -10.08
C GLN A 305 11.99 -3.43 -10.76
N ASP A 306 11.07 -2.50 -10.53
CA ASP A 306 11.21 -1.09 -10.91
C ASP A 306 11.88 -0.23 -9.84
N TYR A 307 12.24 -0.81 -8.69
CA TYR A 307 13.03 -0.15 -7.65
C TYR A 307 14.51 0.04 -8.01
N ASP A 308 15.04 -0.86 -8.84
CA ASP A 308 16.46 -0.94 -9.20
C ASP A 308 16.76 -0.21 -10.52
#